data_AF-J9EEF5-F1
#
_entry.id   AF-J9EEF5-F1
#
_cell.length_a   1.000
_cell.length_b   1.000
_cell.length_c   1.000
_cell.angle_alpha   90.00
_cell.angle_beta   90.00
_cell.angle_gamma   90.00
#
_symmetry.space_group_name_H-M   'P 1'
#
loop_
_entity.id
_entity.type
_entity.pdbx_description
1 polymer ?
#
loop_
_entity_poly.entity_id
_entity_poly.type
_entity_poly.pdbx_seq_one_letter_code
_entity_poly.pdbx_strand_id
1 'polypeptide(L)'
;IHQSTFGSQTFLCSDDFNTLFDCQPILGPKIELPITEKVIVPLDQDVQNFTILAVHDKFIEFGAAKFIISNIEILDENGELLC
;
A
#
# COMPACT_ATOMS: atom_id res chain seq x y z
N ILE A 1 -0.17 7.48 2.84
CA ILE A 1 -1.31 6.93 2.06
C ILE A 1 -2.60 7.33 2.76
N HIS A 2 -3.58 7.82 2.01
CA HIS A 2 -4.92 8.14 2.49
C HIS A 2 -5.95 7.23 1.83
N GLN A 3 -6.74 6.55 2.66
CA GLN A 3 -7.82 5.66 2.26
C GLN A 3 -9.09 6.09 3.00
N SER A 4 -10.17 6.38 2.26
CA SER A 4 -11.42 6.93 2.81
C SER A 4 -12.58 5.95 2.83
N THR A 5 -12.40 4.77 2.24
CA THR A 5 -13.48 3.79 2.04
C THR A 5 -13.27 2.57 2.94
N PHE A 6 -14.34 2.17 3.63
CA PHE A 6 -14.36 1.03 4.54
C PHE A 6 -14.17 -0.29 3.78
N GLY A 7 -13.44 -1.23 4.38
CA GLY A 7 -13.19 -2.56 3.79
C GLY A 7 -12.13 -2.62 2.70
N SER A 8 -11.67 -1.47 2.19
CA SER A 8 -10.54 -1.41 1.26
C SER A 8 -9.23 -1.84 1.92
N GLN A 9 -8.33 -2.46 1.16
CA GLN A 9 -7.03 -2.94 1.63
C GLN A 9 -5.93 -2.51 0.67
N THR A 10 -4.72 -2.30 1.18
CA THR A 10 -3.55 -1.96 0.35
C THR A 10 -2.40 -2.90 0.66
N PHE A 11 -1.72 -3.36 -0.39
CA PHE A 11 -0.62 -4.30 -0.35
C PHE A 11 0.60 -3.73 -1.07
N LEU A 12 1.78 -4.19 -0.67
CA LEU A 12 3.04 -4.02 -1.37
C LEU A 12 3.49 -5.39 -1.88
N CYS A 13 3.70 -5.49 -3.19
CA CYS A 13 4.15 -6.71 -3.86
C CYS A 13 5.52 -6.47 -4.50
N SER A 14 6.40 -7.48 -4.47
CA SER A 14 7.69 -7.47 -5.20
C SER A 14 7.51 -7.93 -6.65
N ASP A 15 8.60 -8.08 -7.40
CA ASP A 15 8.61 -8.39 -8.84
C ASP A 15 7.77 -9.62 -9.27
N ASP A 16 7.81 -10.72 -8.51
CA ASP A 16 7.26 -12.02 -8.93
C ASP A 16 6.04 -12.49 -8.12
N PHE A 17 5.05 -11.62 -7.89
CA PHE A 17 3.81 -12.01 -7.19
C PHE A 17 2.76 -12.63 -8.13
N ASN A 18 2.14 -13.74 -7.72
CA ASN A 18 1.07 -14.40 -8.48
C ASN A 18 -0.31 -14.21 -7.84
N THR A 19 -0.33 -14.08 -6.51
CA THR A 19 -1.54 -13.95 -5.72
C THR A 19 -1.39 -12.84 -4.68
N LEU A 20 -2.51 -12.36 -4.14
CA LEU A 20 -2.50 -11.36 -3.06
C LEU A 20 -1.80 -11.87 -1.79
N PHE A 21 -1.71 -13.18 -1.59
CA PHE A 21 -1.04 -13.79 -0.44
C PHE A 21 0.49 -13.70 -0.52
N ASP A 22 1.03 -13.45 -1.72
CA ASP A 22 2.46 -13.25 -1.93
C ASP A 22 2.89 -11.82 -1.55
N CYS A 23 1.92 -10.92 -1.33
CA CYS A 23 2.16 -9.52 -1.06
C CYS A 23 2.10 -9.18 0.43
N GLN A 24 2.91 -8.22 0.85
CA GLN A 24 2.85 -7.69 2.21
C GLN A 24 1.67 -6.71 2.37
N PRO A 25 0.75 -6.92 3.33
CA PRO A 25 -0.27 -5.94 3.64
C PRO A 25 0.37 -4.68 4.26
N ILE A 26 0.08 -3.51 3.70
CA ILE A 26 0.61 -2.21 4.17
C ILE A 26 -0.46 -1.36 4.84
N LEU A 27 -1.72 -1.49 4.43
CA LEU A 27 -2.87 -0.91 5.11
C LEU A 27 -4.03 -1.91 5.12
N GLY A 28 -4.52 -2.22 6.31
CA GLY A 28 -5.63 -3.14 6.50
C GLY A 28 -7.00 -2.55 6.15
N PRO A 29 -8.08 -3.36 6.29
CA PRO A 29 -9.45 -2.91 6.09
C PRO A 29 -9.76 -1.79 7.07
N LYS A 30 -9.98 -0.57 6.55
CA LYS A 30 -10.32 0.57 7.39
C LYS A 30 -11.70 0.41 8.02
N ILE A 31 -11.77 0.68 9.34
CA ILE A 31 -12.96 0.54 10.20
C ILE A 31 -13.30 1.87 10.91
N GLU A 32 -12.48 2.92 10.76
CA GLU A 32 -12.63 4.22 11.42
C GLU A 32 -12.31 5.41 10.50
N LEU A 33 -12.41 6.64 11.02
CA LEU A 33 -12.28 7.91 10.29
C LEU A 33 -11.02 7.96 9.37
N PRO A 34 -11.12 8.57 8.18
CA PRO A 34 -10.00 8.64 7.23
C PRO A 34 -8.80 9.43 7.76
N ILE A 35 -7.79 8.72 8.29
CA ILE A 35 -6.47 9.29 8.61
C ILE A 35 -5.46 9.05 7.48
N THR A 36 -4.53 9.99 7.33
CA THR A 36 -3.37 9.84 6.44
C THR A 36 -2.25 9.17 7.22
N GLU A 37 -1.77 8.03 6.74
CA GLU A 37 -0.71 7.26 7.41
C GLU A 37 0.59 7.29 6.62
N LYS A 38 1.72 7.51 7.31
CA LYS A 38 3.05 7.22 6.77
C LYS A 38 3.35 5.76 7.06
N VAL A 39 3.51 4.96 6.00
CA VAL A 39 3.87 3.56 6.11
C VAL A 39 5.32 3.43 5.67
N ILE A 40 6.13 2.76 6.49
CA ILE A 40 7.54 2.48 6.22
C ILE A 40 7.64 0.97 6.05
N VAL A 41 8.17 0.53 4.92
CA VAL A 41 8.29 -0.88 4.58
C VAL A 41 9.74 -1.14 4.15
N PRO A 42 10.41 -2.15 4.73
CA PRO A 42 11.71 -2.57 4.21
C PRO A 42 11.53 -3.18 2.81
N LEU A 43 12.37 -2.76 1.87
CA LEU A 43 12.48 -3.40 0.56
C LEU A 43 13.63 -4.39 0.60
N ASP A 44 13.44 -5.57 0.04
CA ASP A 44 14.53 -6.53 -0.15
C ASP A 44 15.52 -5.99 -1.19
N GLN A 45 16.82 -6.17 -0.93
CA GLN A 45 17.90 -5.63 -1.75
C GLN A 45 17.88 -6.15 -3.20
N ASP A 46 17.29 -7.33 -3.42
CA ASP A 46 17.22 -7.98 -4.73
C ASP A 46 15.99 -7.55 -5.55
N VAL A 47 15.09 -6.75 -4.97
CA VAL A 47 13.87 -6.29 -5.62
C VAL A 47 14.18 -5.12 -6.56
N GLN A 48 13.84 -5.28 -7.83
CA GLN A 48 14.01 -4.23 -8.84
C GLN A 48 12.77 -3.36 -8.95
N ASN A 49 11.58 -3.95 -8.82
CA ASN A 49 10.33 -3.21 -8.86
C ASN A 49 9.42 -3.65 -7.71
N PHE A 50 8.68 -2.68 -7.18
CA PHE A 50 7.59 -2.92 -6.26
C PHE A 50 6.29 -2.40 -6.86
N THR A 51 5.19 -3.06 -6.51
CA THR A 51 3.84 -2.69 -6.91
C THR A 51 3.02 -2.40 -5.67
N ILE A 52 2.38 -1.23 -5.62
CA ILE A 52 1.37 -0.92 -4.60
C ILE A 52 0.00 -1.29 -5.17
N LEU A 53 -0.68 -2.24 -4.53
CA LEU A 53 -1.97 -2.74 -4.98
C LEU A 53 -3.06 -2.34 -4.00
N ALA A 54 -4.06 -1.61 -4.49
CA ALA A 54 -5.24 -1.23 -3.73
C ALA A 54 -6.44 -2.11 -4.14
N VAL A 55 -7.00 -2.83 -3.18
CA VAL A 55 -8.11 -3.77 -3.38
C VAL A 55 -9.35 -3.24 -2.68
N HIS A 56 -10.47 -3.24 -3.39
CA HIS A 56 -11.78 -2.87 -2.86
C HIS A 56 -12.83 -3.87 -3.33
N ASP A 57 -13.18 -4.81 -2.46
CA ASP A 57 -14.13 -5.90 -2.74
C ASP A 57 -15.58 -5.58 -2.33
N LYS A 58 -15.80 -4.42 -1.69
CA LYS A 58 -17.12 -4.00 -1.17
C LYS A 58 -17.71 -2.80 -1.90
N PHE A 59 -17.58 -2.81 -3.23
CA PHE A 59 -18.11 -1.74 -4.09
C PHE A 59 -19.64 -1.62 -3.98
N ILE A 60 -20.34 -2.74 -3.83
CA ILE A 60 -21.81 -2.76 -3.76
C ILE A 60 -22.30 -2.04 -2.48
N GLU A 61 -21.59 -2.22 -1.37
CA GLU A 61 -21.96 -1.71 -0.06
C GLU A 61 -21.49 -0.27 0.17
N PHE A 62 -20.28 0.07 -0.29
CA PHE A 62 -19.62 1.35 0.04
C PHE A 62 -19.32 2.23 -1.17
N GLY A 63 -19.71 1.82 -2.37
CA GLY A 63 -19.47 2.57 -3.60
C GLY A 63 -18.00 2.58 -4.03
N ALA A 64 -17.63 3.54 -4.86
CA ALA A 64 -16.27 3.68 -5.38
C ALA A 64 -15.27 4.00 -4.26
N ALA A 65 -14.14 3.30 -4.27
CA ALA A 65 -13.05 3.59 -3.35
C ALA A 65 -12.12 4.68 -3.90
N LYS A 66 -11.59 5.50 -2.99
CA LYS A 66 -10.56 6.50 -3.30
C LYS A 66 -9.30 6.23 -2.48
N PHE A 67 -8.19 6.14 -3.19
CA PHE A 67 -6.85 5.98 -2.63
C PHE A 67 -5.98 7.14 -3.10
N ILE A 68 -5.27 7.77 -2.17
CA ILE A 68 -4.35 8.87 -2.48
C ILE A 68 -2.99 8.54 -1.89
N ILE A 69 -2.00 8.43 -2.77
CA ILE A 69 -0.59 8.34 -2.42
C ILE A 69 -0.01 9.74 -2.58
N SER A 70 0.33 10.39 -1.46
CA SER A 70 0.81 11.77 -1.47
C SER A 70 2.28 11.87 -1.90
N ASN A 71 3.12 10.98 -1.37
CA ASN A 71 4.54 10.91 -1.68
C ASN A 71 5.02 9.46 -1.49
N ILE A 72 6.07 9.10 -2.21
CA ILE A 72 6.85 7.87 -2.00
C ILE A 72 8.30 8.31 -1.88
N GLU A 73 8.95 7.91 -0.81
CA GLU A 73 10.37 8.19 -0.55
C GLU A 73 11.08 6.84 -0.51
N ILE A 74 12.14 6.66 -1.32
CA ILE A 74 12.98 5.48 -1.25
C ILE A 74 14.28 5.88 -0.57
N LEU A 75 14.59 5.20 0.53
CA LEU A 75 15.77 5.48 1.33
C LEU A 75 16.77 4.32 1.20
N ASP A 76 18.06 4.64 1.25
CA ASP A 76 19.12 3.64 1.41
C ASP A 76 19.23 3.15 2.87
N GLU A 77 20.18 2.26 3.13
CA GLU A 77 20.45 1.71 4.48
C GLU A 77 20.88 2.76 5.50
N ASN A 78 21.42 3.88 5.04
CA ASN A 78 21.85 5.01 5.87
C ASN A 78 20.72 6.03 6.10
N GLY A 79 19.56 5.82 5.48
CA GLY A 79 18.42 6.74 5.52
C GLY A 79 18.53 7.91 4.54
N GLU A 80 19.47 7.85 3.59
CA GLU A 80 19.60 8.85 2.53
C GLU A 80 18.59 8.60 1.41
N LEU A 81 17.99 9.68 0.90
CA LEU A 81 16.98 9.61 -0.16
C LEU A 81 17.64 9.21 -1.48
N LEU A 82 17.25 8.06 -2.01
CA LEU A 82 17.65 7.58 -3.33
C LEU A 82 16.80 8.23 -4.43
N CYS A 83 15.51 8.39 -4.18
CA CYS A 83 14.56 9.12 -5.03
C CYS A 83 13.31 9.56 -4.27
#